data_AF-A0AAV5K8H3-F1
#
_entry.id   AF-A0AAV5K8H3-F1
#
_cell.length_a   1.000
_cell.length_b   1.000
_cell.length_c   1.000
_cell.angle_alpha   90.00
_cell.angle_beta   90.00
_cell.angle_gamma   90.00
#
_symmetry.space_group_name_H-M   'P 1'
#
loop_
_entity.id
_entity.type
_entity.pdbx_description
1 polymer ?
#
loop_
_entity_poly.entity_id
_entity_poly.type
_entity_poly.pdbx_seq_one_letter_code
_entity_poly.pdbx_strand_id
1 'polypeptide(L)'
;MILSVHACLFLLSLHVFGSNNVYIVYMGDRQHDEAHRVQDLHHQILSDILGSKEAAKKSILYSYKHGFSGFAAVLTQSQAKLIAGRPGVVRIFPNKILSLHTTRSWDFLGVKPHVVDGILSKSKSGTGSIIGVIDTGIWPESESFSDNGMREIPSRWKGICQEGEGFNKSNCNR
;
A
#
# COMPACT_ATOMS: atom_id res chain seq x y z
N MET A 1 -57.78 13.64 -41.36
CA MET A 1 -57.60 14.53 -40.20
C MET A 1 -56.65 13.84 -39.23
N ILE A 2 -55.71 14.58 -38.66
CA ILE A 2 -54.36 14.17 -38.24
C ILE A 2 -54.34 13.13 -37.10
N LEU A 3 -53.57 12.05 -37.25
CA LEU A 3 -53.13 11.19 -36.13
C LEU A 3 -51.99 11.91 -35.38
N SER A 4 -52.21 12.28 -34.13
CA SER A 4 -51.20 12.86 -33.24
C SER A 4 -50.45 11.74 -32.51
N VAL A 5 -49.18 11.52 -32.84
CA VAL A 5 -48.28 10.64 -32.09
C VAL A 5 -47.56 11.49 -31.04
N HIS A 6 -47.95 11.34 -29.78
CA HIS A 6 -47.24 11.98 -28.66
C HIS A 6 -45.94 11.22 -28.38
N ALA A 7 -44.82 11.80 -28.80
CA ALA A 7 -43.49 11.34 -28.42
C ALA A 7 -43.27 11.60 -26.92
N CYS A 8 -43.37 10.54 -26.12
CA CYS A 8 -43.02 10.56 -24.70
C CYS A 8 -41.49 10.70 -24.58
N LEU A 9 -41.02 11.93 -24.36
CA LEU A 9 -39.64 12.24 -24.03
C LEU A 9 -39.33 11.69 -22.63
N PHE A 10 -38.90 10.42 -22.56
CA PHE A 10 -38.22 9.90 -21.39
C PHE A 10 -36.89 10.63 -21.22
N LEU A 11 -36.83 11.55 -20.26
CA LEU A 11 -35.58 12.08 -19.73
C LEU A 11 -34.82 10.93 -19.07
N LEU A 12 -33.97 10.25 -19.85
CA LEU A 12 -32.92 9.38 -19.32
C LEU A 12 -32.00 10.26 -18.49
N SER A 13 -32.21 10.24 -17.17
CA SER A 13 -31.22 10.70 -16.21
C SER A 13 -30.01 9.78 -16.36
N LEU A 14 -29.02 10.24 -17.13
CA LEU A 14 -27.69 9.67 -17.14
C LEU A 14 -27.17 9.77 -15.71
N HIS A 15 -27.34 8.71 -14.93
CA HIS A 15 -26.55 8.52 -13.74
C HIS A 15 -25.11 8.43 -14.24
N VAL A 16 -24.38 9.53 -14.10
CA VAL A 16 -22.93 9.52 -14.18
C VAL A 16 -22.49 8.62 -13.04
N PHE A 17 -22.32 7.33 -13.33
CA PHE A 17 -21.59 6.41 -12.49
C PHE A 17 -20.16 6.91 -12.49
N GLY A 18 -19.86 7.86 -11.60
CA GLY A 18 -18.49 8.28 -11.35
C GLY A 18 -17.69 7.03 -11.02
N SER A 19 -16.58 6.83 -11.74
CA SER A 19 -15.66 5.76 -11.39
C SER A 19 -15.28 5.95 -9.92
N ASN A 20 -15.49 4.92 -9.09
CA ASN A 20 -15.04 4.94 -7.70
C ASN A 20 -13.51 4.97 -7.70
N ASN A 21 -12.95 6.17 -7.70
CA ASN A 21 -11.51 6.38 -7.74
C ASN A 21 -10.99 6.35 -6.30
N VAL A 22 -10.05 5.47 -6.02
CA VAL A 22 -9.32 5.49 -4.76
C VAL A 22 -8.29 6.60 -4.84
N TYR A 23 -8.29 7.50 -3.86
CA TYR A 23 -7.27 8.51 -3.68
C TYR A 23 -6.48 8.24 -2.41
N ILE A 24 -5.19 8.54 -2.46
CA ILE A 24 -4.30 8.55 -1.31
C ILE A 24 -4.19 9.99 -0.82
N VAL A 25 -4.59 10.21 0.43
CA VAL A 25 -4.44 11.47 1.16
C VAL A 25 -3.22 11.34 2.07
N TYR A 26 -2.16 12.06 1.73
CA TYR A 26 -0.93 12.13 2.51
C TYR A 26 -0.96 13.34 3.42
N MET A 27 -0.79 13.12 4.73
CA MET A 27 -0.88 14.15 5.77
C MET A 27 0.46 14.44 6.47
N GLY A 28 1.55 13.80 6.05
CA GLY A 28 2.87 14.05 6.61
C GLY A 28 3.17 13.23 7.86
N ASP A 29 3.93 13.83 8.78
CA ASP A 29 4.32 13.19 10.02
C ASP A 29 3.12 12.97 10.95
N ARG A 30 3.23 11.99 11.82
CA ARG A 30 2.17 11.64 12.77
C ARG A 30 2.17 12.63 13.92
N GLN A 31 1.01 13.21 14.19
CA GLN A 31 0.84 14.09 15.36
C GLN A 31 0.69 13.32 16.68
N HIS A 32 0.46 11.99 16.61
CA HIS A 32 0.26 11.13 17.76
C HIS A 32 1.00 9.80 17.62
N ASP A 33 1.58 9.34 18.72
CA ASP A 33 2.26 8.04 18.82
C ASP A 33 1.27 6.87 18.89
N GLU A 34 0.04 7.11 19.33
CA GLU A 34 -0.97 6.07 19.37
C GLU A 34 -1.69 5.94 18.01
N ALA A 35 -1.55 4.76 17.40
CA ALA A 35 -2.13 4.45 16.09
C ALA A 35 -3.65 4.68 16.01
N HIS A 36 -4.39 4.47 17.11
CA HIS A 36 -5.83 4.69 17.15
C HIS A 36 -6.19 6.18 17.04
N ARG A 37 -5.40 7.09 17.66
CA ARG A 37 -5.64 8.53 17.57
C ARG A 37 -5.37 9.08 16.17
N VAL A 38 -4.31 8.58 15.52
CA VAL A 38 -4.04 8.90 14.11
C VAL A 38 -5.20 8.46 13.22
N GLN A 39 -5.74 7.26 13.47
CA GLN A 39 -6.91 6.76 12.74
C GLN A 39 -8.20 7.57 13.02
N ASP A 40 -8.42 8.02 14.25
CA ASP A 40 -9.55 8.89 14.61
C ASP A 40 -9.47 10.24 13.90
N LEU A 41 -8.27 10.84 13.80
CA LEU A 41 -8.03 12.06 13.04
C LEU A 41 -8.40 11.89 11.55
N HIS A 42 -8.04 10.76 10.95
CA HIS A 42 -8.40 10.48 9.55
C HIS A 42 -9.93 10.44 9.37
N HIS A 43 -10.64 9.74 10.26
CA HIS A 43 -12.10 9.70 10.22
C HIS A 43 -12.71 11.09 10.40
N GLN A 44 -12.17 11.89 11.32
CA GLN A 44 -12.65 13.25 11.60
C GLN A 44 -12.53 14.13 10.35
N ILE A 45 -11.34 14.22 9.75
CA ILE A 45 -11.09 15.04 8.56
C ILE A 45 -12.03 14.67 7.41
N LEU A 46 -12.22 13.37 7.19
CA LEU A 46 -13.09 12.92 6.11
C LEU A 46 -14.58 13.10 6.45
N SER A 47 -14.95 12.98 7.73
CA SER A 47 -16.34 13.18 8.17
C SER A 47 -16.81 14.61 7.94
N ASP A 48 -15.94 15.61 8.11
CA ASP A 48 -16.27 17.00 7.82
C ASP A 48 -16.55 17.27 6.33
N ILE A 49 -16.12 16.38 5.44
CA ILE A 49 -16.33 16.48 3.99
C ILE A 49 -17.54 15.65 3.55
N LEU A 50 -17.71 14.47 4.14
CA LEU A 50 -18.77 13.53 3.78
C LEU A 50 -20.06 13.69 4.60
N GLY A 51 -20.02 14.52 5.65
CA GLY A 51 -21.17 14.84 6.50
C GLY A 51 -21.44 13.87 7.64
N SER A 52 -20.71 12.75 7.75
CA SER A 52 -20.84 11.83 8.88
C SER A 52 -19.60 10.95 9.09
N LYS A 53 -19.43 10.44 10.32
CA LYS A 53 -18.35 9.52 10.68
C LYS A 53 -18.55 8.15 10.03
N GLU A 54 -19.80 7.75 9.83
CA GLU A 54 -20.20 6.50 9.17
C GLU A 54 -19.82 6.53 7.69
N ALA A 55 -20.08 7.64 7.00
CA ALA A 55 -19.68 7.84 5.60
C ALA A 55 -18.14 7.85 5.47
N ALA A 56 -17.44 8.50 6.40
CA ALA A 56 -15.98 8.50 6.44
C ALA A 56 -15.42 7.09 6.61
N LYS A 57 -15.89 6.33 7.61
CA LYS A 57 -15.48 4.94 7.85
C LYS A 57 -15.75 4.04 6.65
N LYS A 58 -16.87 4.24 5.95
CA LYS A 58 -17.23 3.46 4.75
C LYS A 58 -16.35 3.80 3.54
N SER A 59 -15.91 5.06 3.43
CA SER A 59 -15.10 5.54 2.31
C SER A 59 -13.62 5.18 2.48
N ILE A 60 -13.09 5.17 3.72
CA ILE A 60 -11.68 4.82 4.00
C ILE A 60 -11.47 3.32 3.83
N LEU A 61 -10.61 2.96 2.88
CA LEU A 61 -10.15 1.59 2.65
C LEU A 61 -8.96 1.23 3.54
N TYR A 62 -8.10 2.21 3.82
CA TYR A 62 -6.91 2.00 4.63
C TYR A 62 -6.47 3.28 5.34
N SER A 63 -5.98 3.14 6.58
CA SER A 63 -5.38 4.23 7.36
C SER A 63 -3.89 3.94 7.59
N TYR A 64 -3.03 4.76 7.00
CA TYR A 64 -1.59 4.77 7.25
C TYR A 64 -1.33 5.46 8.59
N LYS A 65 -0.95 4.69 9.61
CA LYS A 65 -0.92 5.17 11.01
C LYS A 65 0.39 4.87 11.77
N HIS A 66 1.35 4.24 11.11
CA HIS A 66 2.59 3.79 11.74
C HIS A 66 3.82 4.58 11.28
N GLY A 67 4.09 4.62 9.97
CA GLY A 67 5.24 5.38 9.44
C GLY A 67 4.95 6.85 9.12
N PHE A 68 3.71 7.18 8.80
CA PHE A 68 3.23 8.52 8.47
C PHE A 68 1.73 8.59 8.74
N SER A 69 1.14 9.79 8.70
CA SER A 69 -0.31 9.99 8.75
C SER A 69 -0.88 10.15 7.34
N GLY A 70 -1.98 9.46 7.07
CA GLY A 70 -2.71 9.52 5.81
C GLY A 70 -3.69 8.38 5.65
N PHE A 71 -4.50 8.42 4.60
CA PHE A 71 -5.48 7.37 4.33
C PHE A 71 -5.74 7.19 2.84
N ALA A 72 -6.15 5.98 2.45
CA ALA A 72 -6.69 5.68 1.14
C ALA A 72 -8.21 5.62 1.22
N ALA A 73 -8.92 6.37 0.37
CA ALA A 73 -10.38 6.46 0.41
C ALA A 73 -10.99 6.51 -0.99
N VAL A 74 -12.21 5.98 -1.11
CA VAL A 74 -13.04 6.10 -2.31
C VAL A 74 -13.67 7.48 -2.32
N LEU A 75 -13.25 8.33 -3.28
CA LEU A 75 -13.65 9.72 -3.35
C LEU A 75 -14.04 10.12 -4.78
N THR A 76 -14.99 11.04 -4.89
CA THR A 76 -15.20 11.78 -6.13
C THR A 76 -14.07 12.79 -6.34
N GLN A 77 -13.88 13.24 -7.58
CA GLN A 77 -12.88 14.27 -7.87
C GLN A 77 -13.17 15.59 -7.14
N SER A 78 -14.45 15.94 -6.91
CA SER A 78 -14.83 17.13 -6.14
C SER A 78 -14.48 16.97 -4.66
N GLN A 79 -14.76 15.82 -4.05
CA GLN A 79 -14.36 15.51 -2.67
C GLN A 79 -12.83 15.56 -2.52
N ALA A 80 -12.09 14.98 -3.46
CA ALA A 80 -10.64 15.02 -3.47
C ALA A 80 -10.09 16.47 -3.50
N LYS A 81 -10.68 17.34 -4.33
CA LYS A 81 -10.32 18.77 -4.40
C LYS A 81 -10.61 19.50 -3.08
N LEU A 82 -11.73 19.21 -2.43
CA LEU A 82 -12.06 19.82 -1.13
C LEU A 82 -11.08 19.38 -0.04
N ILE A 83 -10.69 18.10 -0.03
CA ILE A 83 -9.72 17.56 0.93
C ILE A 83 -8.33 18.15 0.71
N ALA A 84 -7.93 18.42 -0.54
CA ALA A 84 -6.63 19.01 -0.84
C ALA A 84 -6.38 20.36 -0.15
N GLY A 85 -7.44 21.12 0.17
CA GLY A 85 -7.35 22.39 0.87
C GLY A 85 -7.45 22.31 2.40
N ARG A 86 -7.59 21.12 2.99
CA ARG A 86 -7.74 20.96 4.44
C ARG A 86 -6.40 21.17 5.15
N PRO A 87 -6.37 21.90 6.28
CA PRO A 87 -5.20 21.93 7.15
C PRO A 87 -4.76 20.51 7.53
N GLY A 88 -3.45 20.26 7.47
CA GLY A 88 -2.86 18.95 7.72
C GLY A 88 -2.83 18.00 6.52
N VAL A 89 -3.46 18.33 5.39
CA VAL A 89 -3.29 17.57 4.15
C VAL A 89 -2.12 18.14 3.36
N VAL A 90 -1.08 17.33 3.15
CA VAL A 90 0.12 17.72 2.40
C VAL A 90 -0.08 17.48 0.91
N ARG A 91 -0.65 16.33 0.54
CA ARG A 91 -0.88 15.98 -0.86
C ARG A 91 -2.02 14.99 -0.99
N ILE A 92 -2.77 15.10 -2.09
CA ILE A 92 -3.72 14.08 -2.52
C ILE A 92 -3.39 13.65 -3.95
N PHE A 93 -3.48 12.34 -4.22
CA PHE A 93 -3.24 11.81 -5.56
C PHE A 93 -4.03 10.50 -5.79
N PRO A 94 -4.40 10.18 -7.03
CA PRO A 94 -5.05 8.91 -7.34
C PRO A 94 -4.15 7.73 -6.96
N ASN A 95 -4.74 6.68 -6.39
CA ASN A 95 -4.08 5.40 -6.21
C ASN A 95 -3.67 4.82 -7.57
N LYS A 96 -2.49 4.19 -7.64
CA LYS A 96 -1.97 3.59 -8.86
C LYS A 96 -1.52 2.16 -8.57
N ILE A 97 -1.86 1.26 -9.48
CA ILE A 97 -1.27 -0.07 -9.53
C ILE A 97 0.07 0.05 -10.24
N LEU A 98 1.13 -0.41 -9.61
CA LEU A 98 2.47 -0.44 -10.19
C LEU A 98 2.69 -1.79 -10.88
N SER A 99 3.41 -1.77 -12.00
CA SER A 99 3.85 -2.97 -12.71
C SER A 99 5.25 -3.38 -12.24
N LEU A 100 5.53 -4.68 -12.22
CA LEU A 100 6.88 -5.17 -11.96
C LEU A 100 7.87 -4.62 -12.99
N HIS A 101 8.99 -4.11 -12.49
CA HIS A 101 10.14 -3.74 -13.31
C HIS A 101 11.11 -4.95 -13.34
N THR A 102 11.74 -5.18 -14.50
CA THR A 102 12.46 -6.40 -14.95
C THR A 102 13.24 -7.22 -13.89
N THR A 103 13.38 -8.53 -14.13
CA THR A 103 14.02 -9.51 -13.23
C THR A 103 15.53 -9.78 -13.45
N ARG A 104 16.22 -9.10 -14.40
CA ARG A 104 17.63 -9.38 -14.74
C ARG A 104 18.64 -8.45 -14.03
N SER A 105 18.59 -8.41 -12.70
CA SER A 105 19.41 -7.50 -11.90
C SER A 105 20.90 -7.90 -11.83
N TRP A 106 21.24 -9.19 -11.92
CA TRP A 106 22.62 -9.65 -11.67
C TRP A 106 23.61 -9.18 -12.74
N ASP A 107 23.24 -9.27 -14.02
CA ASP A 107 24.04 -8.77 -15.15
C ASP A 107 24.16 -7.24 -15.09
N PHE A 108 23.07 -6.55 -14.73
CA PHE A 108 23.04 -5.10 -14.56
C PHE A 108 23.96 -4.62 -13.43
N LEU A 109 23.99 -5.35 -12.30
CA LEU A 109 24.82 -5.01 -11.15
C LEU A 109 26.28 -5.50 -11.29
N GLY A 110 26.61 -6.23 -12.35
CA GLY A 110 27.96 -6.77 -12.57
C GLY A 110 28.42 -7.74 -11.47
N VAL A 111 27.48 -8.36 -10.75
CA VAL A 111 27.79 -9.26 -9.62
C VAL A 111 28.25 -10.60 -10.18
N LYS A 112 29.56 -10.84 -10.13
CA LYS A 112 30.15 -12.12 -10.51
C LYS A 112 30.19 -13.05 -9.29
N PRO A 113 29.68 -14.30 -9.38
CA PRO A 113 29.61 -15.24 -8.25
C PRO A 113 30.97 -15.69 -7.71
N HIS A 114 32.08 -15.40 -8.41
CA HIS A 114 33.40 -15.95 -8.11
C HIS A 114 34.47 -14.86 -7.95
N VAL A 115 34.25 -13.89 -7.05
CA VAL A 115 35.27 -12.89 -6.69
C VAL A 115 35.69 -13.11 -5.24
N VAL A 116 36.85 -13.76 -5.06
CA VAL A 116 37.40 -14.16 -3.75
C VAL A 116 37.67 -12.95 -2.83
N ASP A 117 38.02 -11.79 -3.40
CA ASP A 117 38.24 -10.50 -2.70
C ASP A 117 37.17 -9.43 -3.01
N GLY A 118 35.96 -9.86 -3.35
CA GLY A 118 34.84 -9.00 -3.73
C GLY A 118 34.12 -8.35 -2.55
N ILE A 119 33.13 -7.50 -2.86
CA ILE A 119 32.28 -6.85 -1.84
C ILE A 119 31.55 -7.87 -0.96
N LEU A 120 31.20 -9.04 -1.51
CA LEU A 120 30.54 -10.12 -0.78
C LEU A 120 31.45 -10.67 0.32
N SER A 121 32.73 -10.99 0.05
CA SER A 121 33.64 -11.48 1.09
C SER A 121 33.96 -10.38 2.12
N LYS A 122 34.23 -9.15 1.67
CA LYS A 122 34.49 -8.00 2.56
C LYS A 122 33.31 -7.63 3.47
N SER A 123 32.08 -7.82 3.00
CA SER A 123 30.85 -7.59 3.78
C SER A 123 30.41 -8.81 4.60
N LYS A 124 31.22 -9.88 4.67
CA LYS A 124 30.85 -11.16 5.30
C LYS A 124 29.52 -11.70 4.76
N SER A 125 29.31 -11.59 3.46
CA SER A 125 28.08 -11.97 2.75
C SER A 125 26.81 -11.34 3.33
N GLY A 126 26.92 -10.13 3.89
CA GLY A 126 25.78 -9.44 4.50
C GLY A 126 25.34 -10.01 5.86
N THR A 127 26.15 -10.84 6.52
CA THR A 127 25.83 -11.44 7.83
C THR A 127 25.30 -10.40 8.82
N GLY A 128 24.12 -10.67 9.39
CA GLY A 128 23.46 -9.79 10.37
C GLY A 128 22.64 -8.64 9.77
N SER A 129 22.59 -8.51 8.45
CA SER A 129 21.71 -7.57 7.74
C SER A 129 20.27 -8.06 7.75
N ILE A 130 19.33 -7.13 7.83
CA ILE A 130 17.88 -7.40 7.69
C ILE A 130 17.46 -6.73 6.38
N ILE A 131 16.92 -7.51 5.45
CA ILE A 131 16.53 -7.04 4.11
C ILE A 131 15.02 -7.22 3.99
N GLY A 132 14.31 -6.12 3.77
CA GLY A 132 12.88 -6.14 3.44
C GLY A 132 12.68 -6.19 1.93
N VAL A 133 11.96 -7.21 1.45
CA VAL A 133 11.62 -7.37 0.04
C VAL A 133 10.13 -7.05 -0.14
N ILE A 134 9.82 -6.04 -0.95
CA ILE A 134 8.45 -5.67 -1.32
C ILE A 134 8.29 -6.04 -2.80
N ASP A 135 7.77 -7.23 -3.05
CA ASP A 135 7.61 -7.82 -4.38
C ASP A 135 6.34 -8.71 -4.39
N THR A 136 6.14 -9.51 -5.43
CA THR A 136 5.02 -10.46 -5.55
C THR A 136 5.13 -11.69 -4.65
N GLY A 137 6.26 -11.88 -3.97
CA GLY A 137 6.49 -13.01 -3.07
C GLY A 137 7.81 -13.74 -3.35
N ILE A 138 8.03 -14.83 -2.61
CA ILE A 138 9.18 -15.73 -2.77
C ILE A 138 8.67 -17.18 -2.80
N TRP A 139 9.50 -18.09 -3.31
CA TRP A 139 9.29 -19.54 -3.21
C TRP A 139 10.09 -20.07 -2.01
N PRO A 140 9.51 -20.13 -0.79
CA PRO A 140 10.22 -20.51 0.43
C PRO A 140 10.79 -21.95 0.38
N GLU A 141 10.23 -22.81 -0.46
CA GLU A 141 10.68 -24.19 -0.69
C GLU A 141 11.94 -24.29 -1.57
N SER A 142 12.36 -23.19 -2.20
CA SER A 142 13.58 -23.19 -3.01
C SER A 142 14.81 -23.34 -2.13
N GLU A 143 15.77 -24.17 -2.56
CA GLU A 143 17.05 -24.36 -1.85
C GLU A 143 17.81 -23.03 -1.64
N SER A 144 17.55 -22.01 -2.46
CA SER A 144 18.15 -20.68 -2.29
C SER A 144 17.72 -19.96 -1.00
N PHE A 145 16.62 -20.39 -0.36
CA PHE A 145 16.12 -19.86 0.91
C PHE A 145 16.30 -20.83 2.10
N SER A 146 17.01 -21.93 1.88
CA SER A 146 17.40 -22.92 2.90
C SER A 146 18.17 -22.25 4.04
N ASP A 147 17.79 -22.54 5.29
CA ASP A 147 18.47 -22.06 6.49
C ASP A 147 19.56 -23.02 6.99
N ASN A 148 19.86 -24.08 6.22
CA ASN A 148 20.93 -25.00 6.53
C ASN A 148 22.28 -24.28 6.63
N GLY A 149 22.91 -24.34 7.80
CA GLY A 149 24.19 -23.67 8.08
C GLY A 149 24.08 -22.18 8.39
N MET A 150 22.86 -21.63 8.46
CA MET A 150 22.63 -20.25 8.90
C MET A 150 22.77 -20.10 10.42
N ARG A 151 23.14 -18.89 10.84
CA ARG A 151 23.21 -18.52 12.27
C ARG A 151 21.82 -18.17 12.79
N GLU A 152 21.71 -17.96 14.10
CA GLU A 152 20.47 -17.49 14.72
C GLU A 152 20.00 -16.13 14.15
N ILE A 153 18.67 -15.93 14.17
CA ILE A 153 18.04 -14.65 13.83
C ILE A 153 18.71 -13.52 14.62
N PRO A 154 19.08 -12.40 13.97
CA PRO A 154 19.58 -11.23 14.67
C PRO A 154 18.60 -10.77 15.77
N SER A 155 19.06 -10.61 17.01
CA SER A 155 18.23 -10.22 18.17
C SER A 155 17.47 -8.89 18.02
N ARG A 156 17.94 -8.04 17.10
CA ARG A 156 17.30 -6.78 16.70
C ARG A 156 16.11 -6.95 15.74
N TRP A 157 15.97 -8.11 15.10
CA TRP A 157 14.78 -8.44 14.31
C TRP A 157 13.57 -8.58 15.23
N LYS A 158 12.50 -7.86 14.91
CA LYS A 158 11.24 -7.85 15.67
C LYS A 158 10.04 -8.34 14.86
N GLY A 159 10.29 -8.83 13.65
CA GLY A 159 9.23 -9.39 12.81
C GLY A 159 8.80 -10.78 13.29
N ILE A 160 7.70 -11.26 12.72
CA ILE A 160 7.14 -12.58 13.01
C ILE A 160 7.00 -13.36 11.70
N CYS A 161 6.95 -14.68 11.83
CA CYS A 161 6.43 -15.53 10.76
C CYS A 161 4.91 -15.32 10.67
N GLN A 162 4.46 -14.56 9.67
CA GLN A 162 3.05 -14.32 9.43
C GLN A 162 2.50 -15.37 8.46
N GLU A 163 1.62 -16.22 8.94
CA GLU A 163 0.91 -17.21 8.12
C GLU A 163 -0.15 -16.53 7.25
N GLY A 164 -0.47 -17.16 6.12
CA GLY A 164 -1.41 -16.66 5.13
C GLY A 164 -1.89 -17.74 4.17
N GLU A 165 -2.54 -17.31 3.08
CA GLU A 165 -3.01 -18.23 2.05
C GLU A 165 -1.82 -18.89 1.35
N GLY A 166 -1.75 -20.22 1.38
CA GLY A 166 -0.66 -20.99 0.77
C GLY A 166 0.70 -20.84 1.47
N PHE A 167 0.78 -20.15 2.61
CA PHE A 167 2.00 -19.91 3.37
C PHE A 167 1.77 -20.21 4.85
N ASN A 168 2.35 -21.31 5.34
CA ASN A 168 2.22 -21.74 6.73
C ASN A 168 3.56 -21.59 7.47
N LYS A 169 3.54 -21.85 8.78
CA LYS A 169 4.74 -21.72 9.63
C LYS A 169 5.96 -22.52 9.15
N SER A 170 5.79 -23.64 8.46
CA SER A 170 6.92 -24.42 7.92
C SER A 170 7.62 -23.75 6.72
N ASN A 171 6.98 -22.75 6.10
CA ASN A 171 7.57 -21.93 5.05
C ASN A 171 8.47 -20.81 5.60
N CYS A 172 8.40 -20.53 6.91
CA CYS A 172 9.32 -19.60 7.54
C CYS A 172 10.60 -20.32 7.92
N ASN A 173 11.71 -19.83 7.36
CA ASN A 173 13.04 -20.21 7.80
C ASN A 173 13.33 -19.70 9.22
N ARG A 174 14.32 -20.32 9.87
CA ARG A 174 14.65 -20.08 11.27
C ARG A 174 15.20 -18.72 11.62
#